data_AF-A0A970L2Z6-F1
#
_entry.id   AF-A0A970L2Z6-F1
#
_cell.length_a   1.000
_cell.length_b   1.000
_cell.length_c   1.000
_cell.angle_alpha   90.00
_cell.angle_beta   90.00
_cell.angle_gamma   90.00
#
_symmetry.space_group_name_H-M   'P 1'
#
loop_
_entity.id
_entity.type
_entity.pdbx_description
1 polymer ?
#
loop_
_entity_poly.entity_id
_entity_poly.type
_entity_poly.pdbx_seq_one_letter_code
_entity_poly.pdbx_strand_id
1 'polypeptide(L)'
;MIVVAKDDVLRGLKRFKRLAKQDLLASSKTSNPEFWEKQAEARREKYTQLMDIIERIGVDAACEKALKDYAALPLVHSQENPDPVVSGYRQALEMFFKIVGVDEKARLQMMGERRNLPEDAALNATS
;
A
#
# COMPACT_ATOMS: atom_id res chain seq x y z
N MET A 1 12.23 6.88 -13.14
CA MET A 1 11.16 7.38 -12.26
C MET A 1 10.15 8.10 -13.14
N ILE A 2 8.94 7.55 -13.29
CA ILE A 2 7.87 8.28 -13.99
C ILE A 2 7.20 9.16 -12.94
N VAL A 3 7.37 10.47 -13.06
CA VAL A 3 6.77 11.46 -12.17
C VAL A 3 5.34 11.69 -12.65
N VAL A 4 4.40 10.87 -12.17
CA VAL A 4 2.97 11.09 -12.41
C VAL A 4 2.55 12.33 -11.64
N ALA A 5 1.82 13.24 -12.29
CA ALA A 5 1.36 14.46 -11.65
C ALA A 5 0.51 14.14 -10.41
N LYS A 6 0.70 14.90 -9.32
CA LYS A 6 -0.02 14.75 -8.04
C LYS A 6 -1.52 14.51 -8.25
N ASP A 7 -2.16 15.30 -9.11
CA ASP A 7 -3.59 15.24 -9.36
C ASP A 7 -4.04 13.95 -10.04
N ASP A 8 -3.19 13.38 -10.92
CA ASP A 8 -3.48 12.12 -11.59
C ASP A 8 -3.37 10.95 -10.60
N VAL A 9 -2.38 10.98 -9.71
CA VAL A 9 -2.24 9.99 -8.64
C VAL A 9 -3.45 10.04 -7.71
N LEU A 10 -3.84 11.23 -7.26
CA LEU A 10 -5.02 11.42 -6.42
C LEU A 10 -6.31 10.97 -7.12
N ARG A 11 -6.45 11.24 -8.42
CA ARG A 11 -7.62 10.77 -9.21
C ARG A 11 -7.65 9.24 -9.30
N GLY A 12 -6.51 8.60 -9.48
CA GLY A 12 -6.37 7.14 -9.43
C GLY A 12 -6.80 6.58 -8.07
N LEU A 13 -6.23 7.12 -6.99
CA LEU A 13 -6.55 6.68 -5.62
C LEU A 13 -8.04 6.87 -5.27
N LYS A 14 -8.66 7.98 -5.68
CA LYS A 14 -10.10 8.21 -5.51
C LYS A 14 -10.94 7.13 -6.20
N ARG A 15 -10.55 6.71 -7.41
CA ARG A 15 -11.24 5.62 -8.14
C ARG A 15 -11.10 4.29 -7.39
N PHE A 16 -9.90 3.92 -6.95
CA PHE A 16 -9.70 2.67 -6.20
C PHE A 16 -10.37 2.68 -4.82
N LYS A 17 -10.40 3.81 -4.12
CA LYS A 17 -11.16 3.97 -2.87
C LYS A 17 -12.66 3.75 -3.10
N ARG A 18 -13.21 4.21 -4.23
CA ARG A 18 -14.60 3.95 -4.61
C ARG A 18 -14.84 2.47 -4.92
N LEU A 19 -13.92 1.81 -5.62
CA LEU A 19 -13.99 0.37 -5.89
C LEU A 19 -13.98 -0.44 -4.59
N ALA A 20 -13.06 -0.14 -3.67
CA ALA A 20 -13.02 -0.79 -2.36
C ALA A 20 -14.34 -0.61 -1.57
N LYS A 21 -14.98 0.57 -1.66
CA LYS A 21 -16.31 0.78 -1.08
C LYS A 21 -17.38 -0.10 -1.74
N GLN A 22 -17.34 -0.27 -3.07
CA GLN A 22 -18.26 -1.15 -3.77
C GLN A 22 -18.06 -2.61 -3.36
N ASP A 23 -16.80 -3.05 -3.24
CA ASP A 23 -16.45 -4.40 -2.79
C ASP A 23 -16.94 -4.66 -1.37
N LEU A 24 -16.84 -3.67 -0.47
CA LEU A 24 -17.39 -3.76 0.88
C LEU A 24 -18.91 -3.96 0.87
N LEU A 25 -19.65 -3.24 0.03
CA LEU A 25 -21.10 -3.41 -0.11
C LEU A 25 -21.47 -4.77 -0.73
N ALA A 26 -20.61 -5.31 -1.61
CA ALA A 26 -20.82 -6.58 -2.27
C ALA A 26 -20.36 -7.80 -1.44
N SER A 27 -19.58 -7.59 -0.37
CA SER A 27 -19.01 -8.65 0.48
C SER A 27 -20.08 -9.63 1.01
N SER A 28 -21.26 -9.11 1.37
CA SER A 28 -22.42 -9.90 1.84
C SER A 28 -22.92 -10.95 0.84
N LYS A 29 -22.53 -10.85 -0.43
CA LYS A 29 -22.92 -11.77 -1.51
C LYS A 29 -21.83 -12.79 -1.85
N THR A 30 -20.73 -12.82 -1.09
CA THR A 30 -19.58 -13.71 -1.33
C THR A 30 -19.66 -14.97 -0.45
N SER A 31 -18.81 -15.95 -0.72
CA SER A 31 -18.71 -17.19 0.07
C SER A 31 -18.04 -17.00 1.45
N ASN A 32 -17.33 -15.89 1.66
CA ASN A 32 -16.73 -15.53 2.95
C ASN A 32 -16.87 -14.02 3.21
N PRO A 33 -18.07 -13.55 3.59
CA PRO A 33 -18.36 -12.12 3.72
C PRO A 33 -17.41 -11.37 4.64
N GLU A 34 -17.09 -11.94 5.81
CA GLU A 34 -16.23 -11.30 6.81
C GLU A 34 -14.81 -11.07 6.27
N PHE A 35 -14.26 -12.04 5.55
CA PHE A 35 -12.96 -11.89 4.90
C PHE A 35 -12.96 -10.74 3.91
N TRP A 36 -13.94 -10.72 2.98
CA TRP A 36 -13.99 -9.72 1.92
C TRP A 36 -14.32 -8.32 2.44
N GLU A 37 -15.12 -8.22 3.51
CA GLU A 37 -15.38 -6.97 4.22
C GLU A 37 -14.09 -6.39 4.80
N LYS A 38 -13.38 -7.16 5.63
CA LYS A 38 -12.10 -6.75 6.25
C LYS A 38 -11.03 -6.40 5.20
N GLN A 39 -10.96 -7.18 4.13
CA GLN A 39 -10.02 -6.93 3.03
C GLN A 39 -10.33 -5.63 2.30
N ALA A 40 -11.60 -5.37 1.99
CA ALA A 40 -12.04 -4.16 1.32
C ALA A 40 -11.86 -2.92 2.19
N GLU A 41 -12.14 -3.04 3.49
CA GLU A 41 -11.89 -1.98 4.46
C GLU A 41 -10.41 -1.62 4.57
N ALA A 42 -9.53 -2.62 4.69
CA ALA A 42 -8.08 -2.42 4.72
C ALA A 42 -7.57 -1.68 3.47
N ARG A 43 -8.08 -2.02 2.28
CA ARG A 43 -7.76 -1.27 1.05
C ARG A 43 -8.19 0.19 1.14
N ARG A 44 -9.43 0.42 1.56
CA ARG A 44 -10.01 1.76 1.67
C ARG A 44 -9.24 2.64 2.65
N GLU A 45 -8.80 2.06 3.76
CA GLU A 45 -7.97 2.73 4.76
C GLU A 45 -6.60 3.10 4.17
N LYS A 46 -5.91 2.14 3.55
CA LYS A 46 -4.57 2.39 2.98
C LYS A 46 -4.60 3.46 1.87
N TYR A 47 -5.60 3.43 0.99
CA TYR A 47 -5.76 4.51 0.00
C TYR A 47 -6.01 5.87 0.65
N THR A 48 -6.75 5.93 1.77
CA THR A 48 -6.97 7.18 2.49
C THR A 48 -5.67 7.72 3.07
N GLN A 49 -4.88 6.87 3.74
CA GLN A 49 -3.56 7.24 4.28
C GLN A 49 -2.63 7.77 3.18
N LEU A 50 -2.59 7.11 2.02
CA LEU A 50 -1.75 7.55 0.89
C LEU A 50 -2.21 8.89 0.32
N MET A 51 -3.52 9.10 0.17
CA MET A 51 -4.08 10.38 -0.26
C MET A 51 -3.69 11.51 0.71
N ASP A 52 -3.82 11.28 2.03
CA ASP A 52 -3.48 12.28 3.05
C ASP A 52 -1.99 12.67 2.99
N ILE A 53 -1.09 11.69 2.78
CA ILE A 53 0.36 11.96 2.63
C ILE A 53 0.63 12.76 1.35
N ILE A 54 -0.01 12.41 0.23
CA ILE A 54 0.16 13.13 -1.05
C ILE A 54 -0.34 14.57 -0.94
N GLU A 55 -1.47 14.77 -0.25
CA GLU A 55 -2.06 16.09 -0.08
C GLU A 55 -1.17 16.98 0.79
N ARG A 56 -0.63 16.44 1.90
CA ARG A 56 0.15 17.19 2.90
C ARG A 56 1.63 17.35 2.56
N ILE A 57 2.26 16.32 2.02
CA ILE A 57 3.73 16.23 1.88
C ILE A 57 4.11 16.09 0.40
N GLY A 58 3.45 15.20 -0.34
CA GLY A 58 3.68 15.01 -1.76
C GLY A 58 3.79 13.55 -2.18
N VAL A 59 3.91 13.33 -3.49
CA VAL A 59 3.93 12.00 -4.12
C VAL A 59 5.16 11.20 -3.69
N ASP A 60 6.34 11.82 -3.63
CA ASP A 60 7.59 11.13 -3.28
C ASP A 60 7.54 10.55 -1.85
N ALA A 61 7.04 11.32 -0.88
CA ALA A 61 6.86 10.86 0.49
C ALA A 61 5.85 9.69 0.58
N ALA A 62 4.79 9.74 -0.22
CA ALA A 62 3.82 8.63 -0.30
C ALA A 62 4.44 7.37 -0.91
N CYS A 63 5.27 7.51 -1.95
CA CYS A 63 6.05 6.40 -2.53
C CYS A 63 7.01 5.80 -1.51
N GLU A 64 7.76 6.64 -0.78
CA GLU A 64 8.69 6.17 0.24
C GLU A 64 7.97 5.38 1.35
N LYS A 65 6.85 5.92 1.85
CA LYS A 65 6.01 5.28 2.85
C LYS A 65 5.40 3.98 2.33
N ALA A 66 4.87 3.98 1.10
CA ALA A 66 4.29 2.78 0.48
C ALA A 66 5.32 1.64 0.37
N LEU A 67 6.56 1.96 0.00
CA LEU A 67 7.64 0.97 -0.05
C LEU A 67 8.00 0.43 1.34
N LYS A 68 8.02 1.31 2.37
CA LYS A 68 8.29 0.89 3.77
C LYS A 68 7.19 -0.04 4.26
N ASP A 69 5.93 0.36 4.08
CA ASP A 69 4.76 -0.42 4.48
C ASP A 69 4.73 -1.77 3.75
N TYR A 70 5.02 -1.80 2.43
CA TYR A 70 5.02 -3.04 1.66
C TYR A 70 6.12 -4.01 2.12
N ALA A 71 7.33 -3.51 2.39
CA ALA A 71 8.44 -4.33 2.88
C ALA A 71 8.19 -4.89 4.29
N ALA A 72 7.39 -4.19 5.09
CA ALA A 72 7.01 -4.61 6.44
C ALA A 72 5.86 -5.63 6.47
N LEU A 73 5.19 -5.89 5.33
CA LEU A 73 4.14 -6.91 5.28
C LEU A 73 4.76 -8.30 5.46
N PRO A 74 4.13 -9.19 6.25
CA PRO A 74 4.59 -10.56 6.40
C PRO A 74 4.81 -11.25 5.04
N LEU A 75 5.98 -11.86 4.83
CA LEU A 75 6.33 -12.52 3.56
C LEU A 75 5.56 -13.84 3.38
N VAL A 76 5.24 -14.50 4.48
CA VAL A 76 4.54 -15.80 4.49
C VAL A 76 3.10 -15.56 4.89
N HIS A 77 2.23 -15.48 3.89
CA HIS A 77 0.81 -15.75 4.09
C HIS A 77 0.57 -17.16 3.60
N SER A 78 0.02 -18.03 4.46
CA SER A 78 -0.43 -19.32 3.97
C SER A 78 -1.51 -19.07 2.91
N GLN A 79 -1.34 -19.66 1.74
CA GLN A 79 -2.35 -19.61 0.67
C GLN A 79 -3.68 -20.22 1.14
N GLU A 80 -3.62 -21.08 2.16
CA GLU A 80 -4.77 -21.77 2.74
C GLU A 80 -5.58 -20.89 3.69
N ASN A 81 -4.96 -19.90 4.34
CA ASN A 81 -5.65 -18.98 5.24
C ASN A 81 -4.99 -17.58 5.23
N PRO A 82 -5.21 -16.80 4.17
CA PRO A 82 -4.66 -15.44 4.10
C PRO A 82 -5.32 -14.55 5.17
N ASP A 83 -4.53 -13.67 5.78
CA ASP A 83 -5.08 -12.60 6.61
C ASP A 83 -5.77 -11.56 5.69
N PRO A 84 -7.08 -11.28 5.88
CA PRO A 84 -7.81 -10.35 5.00
C PRO A 84 -7.24 -8.94 5.04
N VAL A 85 -6.81 -8.45 6.22
CA VAL A 85 -6.28 -7.09 6.39
C VAL A 85 -4.95 -6.98 5.67
N VAL A 86 -4.05 -7.95 5.86
CA VAL A 86 -2.75 -7.91 5.19
C VAL A 86 -2.91 -8.07 3.67
N SER A 87 -3.79 -8.96 3.22
CA SER A 87 -4.12 -9.12 1.81
C SER A 87 -4.65 -7.80 1.20
N GLY A 88 -5.52 -7.10 1.93
CA GLY A 88 -6.04 -5.80 1.54
C GLY A 88 -4.95 -4.73 1.42
N TYR A 89 -4.10 -4.58 2.44
CA TYR A 89 -2.99 -3.64 2.40
C TYR A 89 -2.01 -3.94 1.27
N ARG A 90 -1.65 -5.21 1.06
CA ARG A 90 -0.79 -5.65 -0.04
C ARG A 90 -1.37 -5.22 -1.38
N GLN A 91 -2.65 -5.54 -1.63
CA GLN A 91 -3.32 -5.18 -2.87
C GLN A 91 -3.38 -3.65 -3.06
N ALA A 92 -3.69 -2.89 -2.02
CA ALA A 92 -3.74 -1.43 -2.12
C ALA A 92 -2.38 -0.82 -2.51
N LEU A 93 -1.30 -1.29 -1.90
CA LEU A 93 0.06 -0.83 -2.20
C LEU A 93 0.47 -1.20 -3.63
N GLU A 94 0.16 -2.41 -4.09
CA GLU A 94 0.42 -2.85 -5.47
C GLU A 94 -0.33 -2.00 -6.50
N MET A 95 -1.61 -1.71 -6.23
CA MET A 95 -2.37 -0.83 -7.11
C MET A 95 -1.85 0.60 -7.09
N PHE A 96 -1.39 1.09 -5.94
CA PHE A 96 -0.73 2.40 -5.85
C PHE A 96 0.54 2.45 -6.70
N PHE A 97 1.42 1.44 -6.62
CA PHE A 97 2.64 1.38 -7.45
C PHE A 97 2.32 1.39 -8.95
N LYS A 98 1.24 0.72 -9.36
CA LYS A 98 0.76 0.78 -10.75
C LYS A 98 0.31 2.19 -11.15
N ILE A 99 -0.35 2.94 -10.26
CA ILE A 99 -0.78 4.32 -10.53
C ILE A 99 0.43 5.24 -10.72
N VAL A 100 1.45 5.13 -9.87
CA VAL A 100 2.65 5.98 -9.92
C VAL A 100 3.68 5.51 -10.95
N GLY A 101 3.44 4.41 -11.65
CA GLY A 101 4.36 3.87 -12.66
C GLY A 101 5.65 3.32 -12.07
N VAL A 102 5.62 2.84 -10.82
CA VAL A 102 6.75 2.11 -10.21
C VAL A 102 6.64 0.65 -10.65
N ASP A 103 7.58 0.22 -11.49
CA ASP A 103 7.64 -1.16 -11.95
C ASP A 103 8.24 -2.10 -10.87
N GLU A 104 8.05 -3.40 -11.07
CA GLU A 104 8.51 -4.44 -10.14
C GLU A 104 10.02 -4.40 -9.91
N LYS A 105 10.80 -4.10 -10.95
CA LYS A 105 12.26 -4.07 -10.87
C LYS A 105 12.72 -2.89 -10.02
N ALA A 106 12.14 -1.71 -10.22
CA ALA A 106 12.38 -0.52 -9.41
C ALA A 106 11.98 -0.76 -7.95
N ARG A 107 10.85 -1.44 -7.72
CA ARG A 107 10.42 -1.82 -6.37
C ARG A 107 11.42 -2.75 -5.68
N LEU A 108 11.89 -3.79 -6.37
CA LEU A 108 12.87 -4.74 -5.86
C LEU A 108 14.23 -4.08 -5.62
N GLN A 109 14.66 -3.16 -6.48
CA GLN A 109 15.89 -2.38 -6.27
C GLN A 109 15.79 -1.52 -5.00
N MET A 110 14.71 -0.76 -4.84
CA MET A 110 14.49 0.08 -3.66
C MET A 110 14.34 -0.75 -2.36
N MET A 111 13.84 -1.98 -2.45
CA MET A 111 13.81 -2.92 -1.31
C MET A 111 15.17 -3.57 -1.03
N GLY A 112 15.95 -3.87 -2.07
CA GLY A 112 17.30 -4.42 -1.97
C GLY A 112 18.30 -3.42 -1.38
N GLU A 113 18.22 -2.16 -1.80
CA GLU A 113 19.04 -1.06 -1.24
C GLU A 113 18.77 -0.85 0.26
N ARG A 114 17.52 -1.01 0.71
CA ARG A 114 17.16 -0.93 2.14
C ARG A 114 17.68 -2.11 2.97
N ARG A 115 17.85 -3.28 2.38
CA ARG A 115 18.43 -4.45 3.04
C ARG A 115 19.95 -4.28 3.27
N ASN A 116 20.56 -3.31 2.60
CA ASN A 116 21.98 -2.93 2.73
C ASN A 116 22.20 -1.65 3.55
N LEU A 117 21.16 -1.10 4.21
CA LEU A 117 21.35 -0.04 5.20
C LEU A 117 21.79 -0.68 6.53
N PRO A 118 22.96 -0.32 7.09
CA PRO A 118 23.39 -0.88 8.37
C PRO A 118 22.39 -0.54 9.46
N GLU A 119 22.10 -1.54 10.30
CA GLU A 119 21.14 -1.52 11.41
C GLU A 119 21.49 -0.50 12.52
N ASP A 120 22.63 0.18 12.41
CA ASP A 120 23.23 1.04 13.44
C ASP A 120 22.81 2.53 13.44
N ALA A 121 21.92 2.97 12.55
CA ALA A 121 21.50 4.38 12.53
C ALA A 121 20.38 4.72 13.56
N ALA A 122 19.86 3.75 14.31
CA ALA A 122 18.74 3.95 15.24
C ALA A 122 19.15 4.18 16.72
N LEU A 123 20.45 4.20 17.03
CA LEU A 123 20.95 4.37 18.40
C LEU A 123 22.04 5.44 18.45
N ASN A 124 21.65 6.72 18.32
CA ASN A 124 22.38 7.85 18.92
C ASN A 124 21.58 9.15 18.74
N ALA A 125 20.50 9.28 19.49
CA ALA A 125 19.89 10.57 19.80
C ALA A 125 19.28 10.51 21.21
N THR A 126 20.13 10.20 22.19
CA THR A 126 19.88 10.46 23.60
C THR A 126 21.24 10.62 24.27
N SER A 127 21.77 11.84 24.22
CA SER A 127 22.79 12.38 25.11
C SER A 127 22.49 13.86 25.26
#